data_AF-A0A2V9F0E9-F1
#
_entry.id   AF-A0A2V9F0E9-F1
#
_cell.length_a   1.000
_cell.length_b   1.000
_cell.length_c   1.000
_cell.angle_alpha   90.00
_cell.angle_beta   90.00
_cell.angle_gamma   90.00
#
_symmetry.space_group_name_H-M   'P 1'
#
loop_
_entity.id
_entity.type
_entity.pdbx_description
1 polymer ?
#
loop_
_entity_poly.entity_id
_entity_poly.type
_entity_poly.pdbx_seq_one_letter_code
_entity_poly.pdbx_strand_id
1 'polypeptide(L)'
;MENAGLRPEKLKPAAKPEDVMALVDTLGPIKLVPIDGDVVLRAVQVRAQYGVHFYDGMIVAAERGGCQKIWSEDLNAGQKYFGIAVENPFV
;
A
#
# COMPACT_ATOMS: atom_id res chain seq x y z
N MET A 1 17.83 8.00 -12.53
CA MET A 1 18.01 8.71 -11.26
C MET A 1 17.46 7.80 -10.19
N GLU A 2 18.31 7.49 -9.22
CA GLU A 2 18.20 6.41 -8.25
C GLU A 2 17.15 6.79 -7.19
N ASN A 3 15.99 6.14 -7.20
CA ASN A 3 15.04 6.27 -6.10
C ASN A 3 15.60 5.52 -4.89
N ALA A 4 16.15 6.28 -3.95
CA ALA A 4 16.44 5.83 -2.59
C ALA A 4 15.11 5.56 -1.87
N GLY A 5 14.44 4.47 -2.25
CA GLY A 5 13.41 3.88 -1.39
C GLY A 5 14.07 3.44 -0.09
N LEU A 6 13.45 3.76 1.04
CA LEU A 6 13.84 3.27 2.36
C LEU A 6 14.04 1.76 2.28
N ARG A 7 15.30 1.30 2.26
CA ARG A 7 15.63 -0.09 2.53
C ARG A 7 15.69 -0.19 4.04
N PRO A 8 14.70 -0.78 4.73
CA PRO A 8 14.84 -0.99 6.16
C PRO A 8 16.05 -1.91 6.35
N GLU A 9 17.11 -1.33 6.91
CA GLU A 9 18.14 -2.12 7.56
C GLU A 9 17.41 -3.10 8.47
N LYS A 10 17.68 -4.40 8.29
CA LYS A 10 17.02 -5.48 9.03
C LYS A 10 16.92 -5.08 10.50
N LEU A 11 15.71 -4.87 11.01
CA LEU A 11 15.46 -4.56 12.42
C LEU A 11 16.24 -5.57 13.28
N LYS A 12 17.13 -5.06 14.13
CA LYS A 12 17.94 -5.87 15.04
C LYS A 12 17.58 -5.52 16.49
N PRO A 13 17.20 -6.51 17.32
CA PRO A 13 16.98 -7.92 16.97
C PRO A 13 15.73 -8.13 16.09
N ALA A 14 15.68 -9.27 15.39
CA ALA A 14 14.46 -9.67 14.69
C ALA A 14 13.32 -9.86 15.70
N ALA A 15 12.11 -9.43 15.32
CA ALA A 15 10.92 -9.68 16.14
C ALA A 15 10.69 -11.19 16.32
N LYS A 16 10.20 -11.59 17.50
CA LYS A 16 9.86 -13.00 17.74
C LYS A 16 8.55 -13.35 17.02
N PRO A 17 8.36 -14.58 16.55
CA PRO A 17 7.14 -14.99 15.88
C PRO A 17 5.88 -14.73 16.72
N GLU A 18 5.93 -14.89 18.03
CA GLU A 18 4.79 -14.66 18.93
C GLU A 18 4.36 -13.19 18.96
N ASP A 19 5.33 -12.27 18.98
CA ASP A 19 5.08 -10.83 18.93
C ASP A 19 4.47 -10.42 17.59
N VAL A 20 4.97 -11.01 16.49
CA VAL A 20 4.44 -10.77 15.13
C VAL A 20 3.01 -11.26 15.00
N MET A 21 2.71 -12.46 15.49
CA MET A 21 1.36 -13.02 15.46
C MET A 21 0.39 -12.15 16.27
N ALA A 22 0.78 -11.73 17.48
CA ALA A 22 -0.05 -10.84 18.30
C ALA A 22 -0.36 -9.51 17.58
N LEU A 23 0.62 -8.93 16.89
CA LEU A 23 0.43 -7.72 16.09
C LEU A 23 -0.50 -7.95 14.89
N VAL A 24 -0.31 -9.04 14.14
CA VAL A 24 -1.18 -9.37 13.00
C VAL A 24 -2.62 -9.59 13.44
N ASP A 25 -2.84 -10.24 14.58
CA ASP A 25 -4.18 -10.43 15.14
C ASP A 25 -4.87 -9.08 15.46
N THR A 26 -4.11 -8.05 15.87
CA THR A 26 -4.69 -6.71 16.07
C THR A 26 -5.21 -6.07 14.78
N LEU A 27 -4.70 -6.49 13.62
CA LEU A 27 -5.15 -6.02 12.31
C LEU A 27 -6.38 -6.79 11.80
N GLY A 28 -6.75 -7.90 12.44
CA GLY A 28 -7.87 -8.76 12.03
C GLY A 28 -9.22 -8.04 11.80
N PRO A 29 -9.58 -7.02 12.59
CA PRO A 29 -10.82 -6.26 12.37
C PRO A 29 -10.80 -5.35 11.11
N ILE A 30 -9.65 -5.12 10.49
CA ILE A 30 -9.53 -4.25 9.31
C ILE A 30 -10.18 -4.96 8.11
N LYS A 31 -11.11 -4.26 7.45
CA LYS A 31 -11.74 -4.74 6.22
C LYS A 31 -10.67 -4.98 5.14
N LEU A 32 -10.61 -6.20 4.64
CA LEU A 32 -9.73 -6.57 3.54
C LEU A 32 -10.40 -6.38 2.19
N VAL A 33 -9.60 -6.00 1.18
CA VAL A 33 -9.99 -6.05 -0.23
C VAL A 33 -9.29 -7.27 -0.85
N PRO A 34 -10.04 -8.28 -1.34
CA PRO A 34 -9.43 -9.44 -1.97
C PRO A 34 -8.73 -9.05 -3.28
N ILE A 35 -7.60 -9.68 -3.56
CA ILE A 35 -6.90 -9.53 -4.84
C ILE A 35 -7.58 -10.48 -5.85
N ASP A 36 -8.57 -9.96 -6.56
CA ASP A 36 -9.24 -10.66 -7.65
C ASP A 36 -8.79 -10.13 -9.02
N GLY A 37 -9.36 -10.69 -10.10
CA GLY A 37 -9.03 -10.28 -11.47
C GLY A 37 -9.33 -8.80 -11.74
N ASP A 38 -10.34 -8.22 -11.10
CA ASP A 38 -10.68 -6.81 -11.26
C ASP A 38 -9.64 -5.91 -10.62
N VAL A 39 -9.12 -6.26 -9.44
CA VAL A 39 -8.00 -5.56 -8.80
C VAL A 39 -6.75 -5.62 -9.69
N VAL A 40 -6.45 -6.77 -10.27
CA VAL A 40 -5.30 -6.94 -11.18
C VAL A 40 -5.44 -6.06 -12.43
N LEU A 41 -6.59 -6.08 -13.10
CA LEU A 41 -6.85 -5.23 -14.26
C LEU A 41 -6.80 -3.75 -13.90
N ARG A 42 -7.33 -3.38 -12.72
CA ARG A 42 -7.29 -2.02 -12.22
C ARG A 42 -5.85 -1.57 -11.96
N ALA A 43 -4.99 -2.43 -11.40
CA ALA A 43 -3.57 -2.12 -11.19
C ALA A 43 -2.82 -1.91 -12.51
N VAL A 44 -3.17 -2.64 -13.58
CA VAL A 44 -2.63 -2.40 -14.93
C VAL A 44 -3.02 -1.00 -15.42
N GLN A 45 -4.27 -0.58 -15.22
CA GLN A 45 -4.73 0.78 -15.57
C GLN A 45 -3.99 1.84 -14.75
N VAL A 46 -3.84 1.62 -13.44
CA VAL A 46 -3.09 2.51 -12.55
C VAL A 46 -1.67 2.71 -13.07
N ARG A 47 -0.97 1.63 -13.40
CA ARG A 47 0.39 1.68 -13.95
C ARG A 47 0.44 2.45 -15.27
N ALA A 48 -0.50 2.18 -16.18
CA ALA A 48 -0.55 2.85 -17.48
C ALA A 48 -0.81 4.35 -17.36
N GLN A 49 -1.67 4.76 -16.43
CA GLN A 49 -2.07 6.16 -16.27
C GLN A 49 -1.11 6.99 -15.41
N TYR A 50 -0.54 6.39 -14.37
CA TYR A 50 0.23 7.12 -13.36
C TYR A 50 1.70 6.70 -13.26
N GLY A 51 2.13 5.69 -14.02
CA GLY A 51 3.54 5.25 -14.06
C GLY A 51 4.02 4.55 -12.78
N VAL A 52 3.14 4.20 -11.84
CA VAL A 52 3.51 3.50 -10.60
C VAL A 52 3.81 2.02 -10.86
N HIS A 53 4.58 1.41 -9.97
CA HIS A 53 4.89 -0.03 -10.06
C HIS A 53 3.61 -0.87 -9.92
N PHE A 54 3.59 -2.07 -10.50
CA PHE A 54 2.37 -2.90 -10.56
C PHE A 54 1.82 -3.26 -9.16
N TYR A 55 2.68 -3.63 -8.21
CA TYR A 55 2.24 -3.95 -6.84
C TYR A 55 1.70 -2.72 -6.10
N ASP A 56 2.32 -1.55 -6.24
CA ASP A 56 1.80 -0.30 -5.69
C ASP A 56 0.47 0.08 -6.37
N GLY A 57 0.35 -0.23 -7.65
CA GLY A 57 -0.89 -0.12 -8.41
C GLY A 57 -2.01 -1.01 -7.86
N MET A 58 -1.71 -2.16 -7.28
CA MET A 58 -2.72 -2.98 -6.57
C MET A 58 -3.16 -2.35 -5.26
N ILE A 59 -2.27 -1.67 -4.53
CA ILE A 59 -2.63 -0.88 -3.34
C ILE A 59 -3.57 0.25 -3.73
N VAL A 60 -3.26 0.98 -4.81
CA VAL A 60 -4.14 2.01 -5.35
C VAL A 60 -5.49 1.42 -5.78
N ALA A 61 -5.49 0.26 -6.45
CA ALA A 61 -6.72 -0.42 -6.90
C ALA A 61 -7.64 -0.86 -5.73
N ALA A 62 -7.11 -0.97 -4.51
CA ALA A 62 -7.91 -1.22 -3.32
C ALA A 62 -8.90 -0.08 -3.00
N GLU A 63 -8.78 1.09 -3.67
CA GLU A 63 -9.81 2.15 -3.69
C GLU A 63 -11.22 1.61 -3.95
N ARG A 64 -11.33 0.53 -4.75
CA ARG A 64 -12.58 -0.18 -5.04
C ARG A 64 -13.28 -0.71 -3.79
N GLY A 65 -12.56 -0.88 -2.68
CA GLY A 65 -13.09 -1.21 -1.36
C GLY A 65 -13.90 -0.09 -0.70
N GLY A 66 -13.93 1.10 -1.31
CA GLY A 66 -14.63 2.30 -0.85
C GLY A 66 -13.77 3.21 0.04
N CYS A 67 -12.43 3.10 -0.02
CA CYS A 67 -11.59 3.98 0.78
C CYS A 67 -11.59 5.40 0.19
N GLN A 68 -11.55 6.40 1.08
CA GLN A 68 -11.52 7.82 0.69
C GLN A 68 -10.10 8.40 0.69
N LYS A 69 -9.13 7.61 1.16
CA LYS A 69 -7.74 7.97 1.37
C LYS A 69 -6.87 6.73 1.34
N ILE A 70 -5.65 6.87 0.81
CA ILE A 70 -4.61 5.84 0.86
C ILE A 70 -3.51 6.32 1.80
N TRP A 71 -3.14 5.51 2.78
CA TRP A 71 -1.94 5.75 3.59
C TRP A 71 -0.76 4.99 3.01
N SER A 72 0.31 5.70 2.66
CA SER A 72 1.51 5.09 2.09
C SER A 72 2.70 6.02 2.25
N GLU A 73 3.84 5.46 2.64
CA GLU A 73 5.13 6.16 2.64
C GLU A 73 5.81 6.17 1.27
N ASP A 74 5.54 5.15 0.45
CA ASP A 74 6.19 4.95 -0.85
C ASP A 74 5.52 5.72 -1.99
N LEU A 75 4.20 5.97 -1.88
CA LEU A 75 3.47 6.77 -2.86
C LEU A 75 3.66 8.27 -2.61
N ASN A 76 3.54 9.06 -3.68
CA ASN A 76 3.67 10.52 -3.59
C ASN A 76 2.57 11.13 -2.71
N ALA A 77 2.93 11.64 -1.54
CA ALA A 77 1.99 12.32 -0.65
C ALA A 77 1.33 13.53 -1.35
N GLY A 78 0.01 13.68 -1.15
CA GLY A 78 -0.80 14.72 -1.80
C GLY A 78 -1.21 14.41 -3.25
N GLN A 79 -0.61 13.41 -3.91
CA GLN A 79 -1.06 12.95 -5.22
C GLN A 79 -2.43 12.28 -5.10
N LYS A 80 -3.26 12.45 -6.14
CA LYS A 80 -4.53 11.75 -6.27
C LYS A 80 -4.45 10.66 -7.33
N TYR A 81 -4.87 9.45 -6.97
CA TYR A 81 -5.07 8.34 -7.89
C TYR A 81 -6.56 8.06 -7.97
N PHE A 82 -7.13 8.19 -9.18
CA PHE A 82 -8.58 8.12 -9.40
C PHE A 82 -9.43 8.96 -8.43
N GLY A 83 -8.90 10.13 -8.04
CA GLY A 83 -9.56 11.05 -7.13
C GLY A 83 -9.29 10.80 -5.63
N ILE A 84 -8.70 9.67 -5.28
CA ILE A 84 -8.33 9.33 -3.89
C ILE A 84 -6.95 9.89 -3.56
N ALA A 85 -6.87 10.68 -2.48
CA ALA A 85 -5.62 11.29 -2.03
C ALA A 85 -4.75 10.29 -1.27
N VAL A 86 -3.43 10.39 -1.49
CA VAL A 86 -2.42 9.71 -0.69
C VAL A 86 -1.94 10.62 0.43
N GLU A 87 -1.83 10.06 1.63
CA GLU A 87 -1.15 10.69 2.77
C GLU A 87 -0.06 9.78 3.29
N ASN A 88 1.09 10.36 3.63
CA ASN A 88 2.16 9.64 4.29
C ASN A 88 1.90 9.68 5.81
N PRO A 89 1.80 8.53 6.50
CA PRO A 89 1.44 8.47 7.92
C PRO A 89 2.56 8.88 8.88
N PHE A 90 3.76 9.18 8.38
CA PHE A 90 4.96 9.48 9.17
C PHE A 90 5.44 10.93 9.07
N VAL A 91 4.74 11.77 8.32
CA VAL A 91 5.03 13.21 8.16
C VAL A 91 4.02 14.08 8.88
#